data_AF-A0AA37S5T7-F1
#
_entry.id   AF-A0AA37S5T7-F1
#
_cell.length_a   1.000
_cell.length_b   1.000
_cell.length_c   1.000
_cell.angle_alpha   90.00
_cell.angle_beta   90.00
_cell.angle_gamma   90.00
#
_symmetry.space_group_name_H-M   'P 1'
#
loop_
_entity.id
_entity.type
_entity.pdbx_description
1 polymer ?
#
loop_
_entity_poly.entity_id
_entity_poly.type
_entity_poly.pdbx_seq_one_letter_code
_entity_poly.pdbx_strand_id
1 'polypeptide(L)'
;MACINIKNLTLQDVASFTLKNNPSKQFKEKWGDEYFSRAMSLWRGVKECYSKSKECNFTTQELLFAMNYEYAVAPYSSENNNAIEFYRWCFENLNKIKDR
;
A
#
# COMPACT_ATOMS: atom_id res chain seq x y z
N MET A 1 9.40 5.71 -12.69
CA MET A 1 8.55 5.91 -11.48
C MET A 1 9.37 6.72 -10.49
N ALA A 2 8.90 7.88 -10.03
CA ALA A 2 9.69 8.86 -9.28
C ALA A 2 10.34 8.27 -8.02
N CYS A 3 11.60 8.63 -7.75
CA CYS A 3 12.30 8.28 -6.50
C CYS A 3 11.68 9.07 -5.36
N ILE A 4 10.97 8.38 -4.46
CA ILE A 4 10.38 9.03 -3.29
C ILE A 4 11.42 9.08 -2.20
N ASN A 5 11.68 10.28 -1.68
CA ASN A 5 12.57 10.45 -0.54
C ASN A 5 11.88 9.94 0.73
N ILE A 6 12.16 8.68 1.08
CA ILE A 6 11.49 7.97 2.18
C ILE A 6 11.89 8.49 3.58
N LYS A 7 13.02 9.20 3.69
CA LYS A 7 13.50 9.75 4.99
C LYS A 7 12.57 10.83 5.53
N ASN A 8 12.08 11.71 4.65
CA ASN A 8 11.22 12.83 5.01
C ASN A 8 9.79 12.65 4.47
N LEU A 9 9.33 11.40 4.39
CA LEU A 9 8.01 11.09 3.83
C LEU A 9 6.90 11.78 4.62
N THR A 10 6.05 12.54 3.93
CA THR A 10 4.86 13.17 4.51
C THR A 10 3.58 12.50 4.04
N LEU A 11 2.48 12.72 4.76
CA LEU A 11 1.16 12.26 4.31
C LEU A 11 0.72 12.93 3.00
N GLN A 12 1.20 14.15 2.70
CA GLN A 12 0.93 14.82 1.44
C GLN A 12 1.64 14.12 0.27
N ASP A 13 2.88 13.65 0.47
CA ASP A 13 3.60 12.84 -0.51
C ASP A 13 2.87 11.53 -0.77
N VAL A 14 2.41 10.86 0.29
CA VAL A 14 1.61 9.64 0.21
C VAL A 14 0.34 9.90 -0.59
N ALA A 15 -0.44 10.94 -0.25
CA ALA A 15 -1.69 11.27 -0.93
C ALA A 15 -1.46 11.54 -2.43
N SER A 16 -0.46 12.35 -2.76
CA SER A 16 -0.11 12.67 -4.15
C SER A 16 0.30 11.42 -4.92
N PHE A 17 1.05 10.52 -4.27
CA PHE A 17 1.50 9.28 -4.87
C PHE A 17 0.38 8.27 -5.08
N THR A 18 -0.46 8.03 -4.07
CA THR A 18 -1.57 7.07 -4.16
C THR A 18 -2.55 7.50 -5.24
N LEU A 19 -2.92 8.79 -5.30
CA LEU A 19 -3.75 9.35 -6.37
C LEU A 19 -3.20 9.08 -7.77
N LYS A 20 -1.88 9.25 -7.97
CA LYS A 20 -1.23 9.07 -9.28
C LYS A 20 -1.05 7.60 -9.67
N ASN A 21 -0.93 6.70 -8.70
CA ASN A 21 -0.57 5.28 -8.93
C ASN A 21 -1.66 4.33 -8.44
N ASN A 22 -2.93 4.74 -8.47
CA ASN A 22 -4.04 3.94 -7.96
C ASN A 22 -4.43 2.79 -8.90
N PRO A 23 -4.21 1.52 -8.53
CA PRO A 23 -4.56 0.40 -9.39
C PRO A 23 -5.97 -0.14 -9.15
N SER A 24 -6.77 0.51 -8.29
CA SER A 24 -8.07 -0.01 -7.82
C SER A 24 -9.02 -0.36 -8.96
N LYS A 25 -9.00 0.39 -10.07
CA LYS A 25 -9.83 0.10 -11.26
C LYS A 25 -9.52 -1.29 -11.83
N GLN A 26 -8.24 -1.61 -12.01
CA GLN A 26 -7.78 -2.88 -12.58
C GLN A 26 -8.13 -4.05 -11.65
N PHE A 27 -7.96 -3.86 -10.34
CA PHE A 27 -8.35 -4.86 -9.34
C PHE A 27 -9.87 -5.06 -9.27
N LYS A 28 -10.66 -3.99 -9.41
CA LYS A 28 -12.12 -4.09 -9.48
C LYS A 28 -12.59 -4.85 -10.71
N GLU A 29 -12.00 -4.58 -11.88
CA GLU A 29 -12.29 -5.33 -13.11
C GLU A 29 -11.88 -6.81 -12.98
N LYS A 30 -10.75 -7.09 -12.33
CA LYS A 30 -10.23 -8.47 -12.13
C LYS A 30 -11.05 -9.28 -11.13
N TRP A 31 -11.48 -8.66 -10.03
CA TRP A 31 -12.11 -9.37 -8.91
C TRP A 31 -13.64 -9.35 -8.97
N GLY A 32 -14.25 -8.43 -9.71
CA GLY A 32 -15.70 -8.34 -9.87
C GLY A 32 -16.42 -8.26 -8.52
N ASP A 33 -17.37 -9.16 -8.31
CA ASP A 33 -18.20 -9.23 -7.10
C ASP A 33 -17.39 -9.55 -5.84
N GLU A 34 -16.23 -10.19 -5.98
CA GLU A 34 -15.33 -10.50 -4.87
C GLU A 34 -14.37 -9.35 -4.52
N TYR A 35 -14.53 -8.17 -5.13
CA TYR A 35 -13.62 -7.05 -4.95
C TYR A 35 -13.42 -6.69 -3.47
N PHE A 36 -14.50 -6.58 -2.69
CA PHE A 36 -14.41 -6.17 -1.30
C PHE A 36 -13.66 -7.19 -0.43
N SER A 37 -14.01 -8.48 -0.55
CA SER A 37 -13.39 -9.54 0.25
C SER A 37 -11.91 -9.71 -0.10
N ARG A 38 -11.57 -9.67 -1.40
CA ARG A 38 -10.18 -9.75 -1.88
C ARG A 38 -9.36 -8.52 -1.54
N ALA A 39 -9.94 -7.32 -1.62
CA ALA A 39 -9.27 -6.08 -1.22
C ALA A 39 -8.89 -6.10 0.27
N MET A 40 -9.85 -6.49 1.12
CA MET A 40 -9.64 -6.62 2.56
C MET A 40 -8.58 -7.68 2.88
N SER A 41 -8.64 -8.84 2.21
CA SER A 41 -7.68 -9.92 2.39
C SER A 41 -6.26 -9.52 1.98
N LEU A 42 -6.12 -8.88 0.81
CA LEU A 42 -4.82 -8.39 0.34
C LEU A 42 -4.24 -7.34 1.29
N TRP A 43 -5.03 -6.34 1.66
CA TRP A 43 -4.62 -5.29 2.58
C TRP A 43 -4.16 -5.86 3.93
N ARG A 44 -4.94 -6.78 4.52
CA ARG A 44 -4.58 -7.47 5.77
C ARG A 44 -3.28 -8.27 5.63
N GLY A 45 -3.10 -8.97 4.52
CA GLY A 45 -1.86 -9.72 4.24
C GLY A 45 -0.64 -8.81 4.19
N VAL A 46 -0.75 -7.62 3.58
CA VAL A 46 0.34 -6.62 3.56
C VAL A 46 0.60 -6.04 4.95
N LYS A 47 -0.45 -5.74 5.73
CA LYS A 47 -0.31 -5.24 7.12
C LYS A 47 0.32 -6.28 8.05
N GLU A 48 -0.05 -7.54 7.92
CA GLU A 48 0.54 -8.65 8.68
C GLU A 48 2.02 -8.86 8.30
N CYS A 49 2.35 -8.70 7.02
CA CYS A 49 3.75 -8.73 6.59
C CYS A 49 4.57 -7.61 7.24
N TYR A 50 4.05 -6.38 7.17
CA TYR A 50 4.65 -5.21 7.82
C TYR A 50 4.87 -5.45 9.32
N SER A 51 3.86 -5.96 10.05
CA SER A 51 3.98 -6.17 11.50
C SER A 51 4.98 -7.25 11.88
N LYS A 52 5.24 -8.21 11.00
CA LYS A 52 6.19 -9.32 11.24
C LYS A 52 7.60 -9.04 10.71
N SER A 53 7.84 -7.89 10.08
CA SER A 53 9.12 -7.53 9.44
C SER A 53 9.68 -8.62 8.52
N LYS A 54 8.80 -9.36 7.81
CA LYS A 54 9.20 -10.44 6.90
C LYS A 54 9.43 -9.93 5.49
N GLU A 55 10.27 -10.63 4.73
CA GLU A 55 10.25 -10.48 3.27
C GLU A 55 8.93 -11.01 2.73
N CYS A 56 8.26 -10.19 1.93
CA CYS A 56 7.00 -10.58 1.31
C CYS A 56 7.06 -10.44 -0.20
N ASN A 57 6.53 -11.47 -0.85
CA ASN A 57 6.48 -11.59 -2.31
C ASN A 57 5.20 -10.92 -2.84
N PHE A 58 4.99 -9.66 -2.50
CA PHE A 58 3.94 -8.86 -3.12
C PHE A 58 4.45 -8.23 -4.41
N THR A 59 3.61 -8.22 -5.43
CA THR A 59 3.88 -7.49 -6.66
C THR A 59 3.83 -5.97 -6.41
N THR A 60 4.43 -5.20 -7.31
CA THR A 60 4.31 -3.73 -7.29
C THR A 60 2.84 -3.29 -7.24
N GLN A 61 1.97 -3.92 -8.05
CA GLN A 61 0.54 -3.57 -8.12
C GLN A 61 -0.19 -3.85 -6.80
N GLU A 62 0.14 -4.95 -6.12
CA GLU A 62 -0.46 -5.31 -4.83
C GLU A 62 -0.05 -4.36 -3.70
N LEU A 63 1.23 -3.97 -3.66
CA LEU A 63 1.70 -2.95 -2.70
C LEU A 63 1.03 -1.59 -2.96
N LEU A 64 0.97 -1.16 -4.22
CA LEU A 64 0.27 0.07 -4.60
C LEU A 64 -1.21 0.04 -4.21
N PHE A 65 -1.86 -1.11 -4.41
CA PHE A 65 -3.25 -1.31 -3.99
C PHE A 65 -3.41 -1.18 -2.48
N ALA A 66 -2.58 -1.88 -1.69
CA ALA A 66 -2.65 -1.85 -0.24
C ALA A 66 -2.40 -0.44 0.33
N MET A 67 -1.50 0.35 -0.27
CA MET A 67 -1.30 1.75 0.11
C MET A 67 -2.53 2.61 -0.17
N ASN A 68 -3.17 2.44 -1.34
CA ASN A 68 -4.40 3.16 -1.68
C ASN A 68 -5.55 2.77 -0.74
N TYR A 69 -5.66 1.48 -0.41
CA TYR A 69 -6.67 0.95 0.49
C TYR A 69 -6.47 1.45 1.93
N GLU A 70 -5.24 1.40 2.46
CA GLU A 70 -4.90 1.98 3.77
C GLU A 70 -5.27 3.47 3.78
N TYR A 71 -4.91 4.23 2.75
CA TYR A 71 -5.21 5.67 2.72
C TYR A 71 -6.72 5.97 2.75
N ALA A 72 -7.53 5.15 2.08
CA ALA A 72 -8.97 5.30 2.07
C ALA A 72 -9.65 4.88 3.39
N VAL A 73 -9.09 3.90 4.10
CA VAL A 73 -9.74 3.27 5.28
C VAL A 73 -9.15 3.75 6.60
N ALA A 74 -7.87 4.15 6.63
CA ALA A 74 -7.16 4.58 7.85
C ALA A 74 -7.84 5.72 8.63
N PRO A 75 -8.44 6.76 8.00
CA PRO A 75 -9.18 7.79 8.73
C PRO A 75 -10.35 7.25 9.56
N TYR A 76 -10.85 6.06 9.23
CA TYR A 76 -11.98 5.40 9.89
C TYR A 76 -11.54 4.27 10.84
N SER A 77 -10.23 4.02 11.00
CA SER A 77 -9.70 2.99 11.90
C SER A 77 -9.18 3.59 13.21
N SER A 78 -9.46 2.93 14.33
CA SER A 78 -9.00 3.35 15.67
C SER A 78 -7.52 3.06 15.94
N GLU A 79 -6.81 2.43 15.00
CA GLU A 79 -5.43 1.93 15.16
C GLU A 79 -4.36 2.86 14.54
N ASN A 80 -4.75 4.09 14.20
CA ASN A 80 -4.04 4.92 13.23
C ASN A 80 -2.80 5.70 13.74
N ASN A 81 -2.20 5.28 14.86
CA ASN A 81 -1.12 6.07 15.47
C ASN A 81 0.21 6.03 14.68
N ASN A 82 0.38 5.18 13.65
CA ASN A 82 1.64 5.04 12.90
C ASN A 82 1.48 4.73 11.39
N ALA A 83 0.45 5.24 10.72
CA ALA A 83 0.26 4.99 9.28
C ALA A 83 1.45 5.41 8.41
N ILE A 84 2.20 6.45 8.79
CA ILE A 84 3.35 6.91 8.02
C ILE A 84 4.48 5.86 7.92
N GLU A 85 4.70 5.07 8.98
CA GLU A 85 5.71 4.01 8.98
C GLU A 85 5.30 2.83 8.08
N PHE A 86 4.01 2.53 8.00
CA PHE A 86 3.49 1.56 7.03
C PHE A 86 3.77 2.01 5.59
N TYR A 87 3.51 3.28 5.26
CA TYR A 87 3.80 3.79 3.91
C TYR A 87 5.29 3.82 3.61
N ARG A 88 6.13 4.19 4.58
CA ARG A 88 7.60 4.14 4.44
C ARG A 88 8.06 2.72 4.10
N TRP A 89 7.60 1.72 4.86
CA TRP A 89 7.90 0.32 4.58
C TRP A 89 7.44 -0.12 3.19
N CYS A 90 6.25 0.30 2.74
CA CYS A 90 5.78 0.00 1.38
C CYS A 90 6.70 0.60 0.32
N PHE A 91 7.13 1.86 0.48
CA PHE A 91 8.05 2.51 -0.46
C PHE A 91 9.42 1.85 -0.51
N GLU A 92 9.96 1.40 0.63
CA GLU A 92 11.21 0.63 0.67
C GLU A 92 11.09 -0.66 -0.14
N ASN A 93 9.99 -1.41 0.01
CA ASN A 93 9.74 -2.63 -0.76
C ASN A 93 9.54 -2.35 -2.25
N LEU A 94 8.83 -1.26 -2.61
CA LEU A 94 8.68 -0.85 -4.00
C LEU A 94 10.02 -0.49 -4.66
N ASN A 95 10.96 0.11 -3.92
CA ASN A 95 12.29 0.40 -4.45
C ASN A 95 13.11 -0.89 -4.63
N LYS A 96 13.07 -1.83 -3.67
CA LYS A 96 13.75 -3.14 -3.81
C LYS A 96 13.27 -3.96 -5.00
N ILE A 97 11.98 -3.90 -5.33
CA ILE A 97 11.43 -4.64 -6.49
C ILE A 97 11.97 -4.11 -7.81
N LYS A 98 12.35 -2.82 -7.90
CA LYS A 98 12.93 -2.24 -9.13
C LYS A 98 14.37 -2.69 -9.37
N ASP A 99 15.08 -3.06 -8.30
CA ASP A 99 16.48 -3.49 -8.35
C ASP A 99 16.63 -5.00 -8.60
N ARG A 100 15.51 -5.73 -8.73
CA ARG A 100 15.45 -7.15 -9.12
C ARG A 100 15.21 -7.30 -10.61
#